data_AF-A0A1K1S6G7-F1
#
_entry.id   AF-A0A1K1S6G7-F1
#
_cell.length_a   1.000
_cell.length_b   1.000
_cell.length_c   1.000
_cell.angle_alpha   90.00
_cell.angle_beta   90.00
_cell.angle_gamma   90.00
#
_symmetry.space_group_name_H-M   'P 1'
#
loop_
_entity.id
_entity.type
_entity.pdbx_description
1 polymer ?
#
loop_
_entity_poly.entity_id
_entity_poly.type
_entity_poly.pdbx_seq_one_letter_code
_entity_poly.pdbx_strand_id
1 'polypeptide(L)'
;MSFQAYLDNAEQQTGITPRAFLALAAEKNLTKHGEVVTWLKTEHGLGHGHATAIARLVTKGPDFVAEHHTGGVLHLDGLAARS
;
A
#
# COMPACT_ATOMS: atom_id res chain seq x y z
N MET A 1 -3.68 3.31 -14.99
CA MET A 1 -3.92 2.36 -13.88
C MET A 1 -4.57 3.10 -12.73
N SER A 2 -5.53 2.49 -12.03
CA SER A 2 -6.13 3.07 -10.82
C SER A 2 -5.18 2.93 -9.63
N PHE A 3 -5.43 3.67 -8.54
CA PHE A 3 -4.69 3.49 -7.29
C PHE A 3 -4.83 2.06 -6.75
N GLN A 4 -6.04 1.50 -6.85
CA GLN A 4 -6.31 0.12 -6.46
C GLN A 4 -5.41 -0.88 -7.20
N ALA A 5 -5.17 -0.68 -8.50
CA ALA A 5 -4.28 -1.55 -9.27
C ALA A 5 -2.84 -1.53 -8.74
N TYR A 6 -2.34 -0.41 -8.20
CA TYR A 6 -1.01 -0.38 -7.58
C TYR A 6 -0.96 -1.20 -6.29
N LEU A 7 -2.03 -1.17 -5.49
CA LEU A 7 -2.14 -1.97 -4.26
C LEU A 7 -2.24 -3.47 -4.58
N ASP A 8 -3.07 -3.82 -5.56
CA ASP A 8 -3.29 -5.20 -5.98
C ASP A 8 -2.02 -5.82 -6.57
N ASN A 9 -1.26 -5.07 -7.37
CA ASN A 9 0.03 -5.53 -7.88
C ASN A 9 1.08 -5.66 -6.76
N ALA A 10 1.05 -4.79 -5.74
CA ALA A 10 1.94 -4.93 -4.59
C ALA A 10 1.68 -6.25 -3.84
N GLU A 11 0.41 -6.59 -3.62
CA GLU A 11 0.01 -7.85 -3.01
C GLU A 11 0.39 -9.06 -3.88
N GLN A 12 0.19 -8.99 -5.21
CA GLN A 12 0.62 -10.06 -6.11
C GLN A 12 2.13 -10.32 -6.06
N GLN A 13 2.93 -9.26 -5.90
CA GLN A 13 4.39 -9.37 -5.84
C GLN A 13 4.89 -9.88 -4.49
N THR A 14 4.20 -9.56 -3.40
CA THR A 14 4.72 -9.76 -2.03
C THR A 14 3.96 -10.80 -1.22
N GLY A 15 2.73 -11.13 -1.63
CA GLY A 15 1.77 -11.92 -0.84
C GLY A 15 1.20 -11.17 0.37
N ILE A 16 1.49 -9.89 0.53
CA ILE A 16 1.09 -9.09 1.69
C ILE A 16 -0.04 -8.14 1.29
N THR A 17 -1.14 -8.17 2.04
CA THR A 17 -2.29 -7.30 1.76
C THR A 17 -1.97 -5.83 2.11
N PRO A 18 -2.66 -4.86 1.48
CA PRO A 18 -2.48 -3.45 1.82
C PRO A 18 -2.72 -3.14 3.30
N ARG A 19 -3.70 -3.79 3.95
CA ARG A 19 -3.94 -3.67 5.39
C ARG A 19 -2.77 -4.23 6.22
N ALA A 20 -2.17 -5.34 5.81
CA ALA A 20 -1.00 -5.88 6.51
C ALA A 20 0.21 -4.94 6.40
N PHE A 21 0.42 -4.27 5.27
CA PHE A 21 1.46 -3.24 5.16
C PHE A 21 1.26 -2.06 6.12
N LEU A 22 0.01 -1.64 6.36
CA LEU A 22 -0.29 -0.61 7.37
C LEU A 22 0.14 -1.05 8.78
N ALA A 23 -0.16 -2.30 9.15
CA ALA A 23 0.23 -2.85 10.44
C ALA A 23 1.76 -2.95 10.59
N LEU A 24 2.44 -3.50 9.58
CA LEU A 24 3.90 -3.63 9.55
C LEU A 24 4.60 -2.27 9.62
N ALA A 25 4.08 -1.26 8.92
CA ALA A 25 4.64 0.09 8.97
C ALA A 25 4.44 0.74 10.35
N ALA A 26 3.30 0.49 11.00
CA ALA A 26 3.03 0.96 12.36
C ALA A 26 3.97 0.30 13.39
N GLU A 27 4.18 -1.02 13.30
CA GLU A 27 5.13 -1.75 14.14
C GLU A 27 6.57 -1.20 14.01
N LYS A 28 6.96 -0.82 12.78
CA LYS A 28 8.27 -0.21 12.49
C LYS A 28 8.32 1.30 12.78
N ASN A 29 7.23 1.92 13.25
CA ASN A 29 7.11 3.38 13.46
C ASN A 29 7.44 4.22 12.22
N LEU A 30 7.15 3.71 11.03
CA LEU A 30 7.43 4.40 9.77
C LEU A 30 6.35 5.45 9.49
N THR A 31 6.74 6.73 9.60
CA THR A 31 5.81 7.86 9.45
C THR A 31 6.13 8.75 8.25
N LYS A 32 7.33 8.64 7.68
CA LYS A 32 7.76 9.46 6.54
C LYS A 32 7.67 8.70 5.24
N HIS A 33 7.15 9.35 4.21
CA HIS A 33 6.91 8.73 2.90
C HIS A 33 8.20 8.14 2.30
N GLY A 34 9.31 8.87 2.34
CA GLY A 34 10.59 8.40 1.79
C GLY A 34 11.17 7.19 2.53
N GLU A 35 10.95 7.10 3.85
CA GLU A 35 11.38 5.95 4.67
C GLU A 35 10.54 4.71 4.31
N VAL A 36 9.22 4.86 4.18
CA VAL A 36 8.32 3.77 3.77
C VAL A 36 8.66 3.28 2.36
N VAL A 37 8.90 4.18 1.39
CA VAL A 37 9.30 3.78 0.03
C VAL A 37 10.62 3.01 0.06
N THR A 38 11.61 3.47 0.82
CA THR A 38 12.90 2.78 0.93
C THR A 38 12.71 1.38 1.52
N TRP A 39 12.00 1.28 2.65
CA TRP A 39 11.68 0.00 3.30
C TRP A 39 11.00 -1.00 2.35
N LEU A 40 9.98 -0.56 1.62
CA LEU A 40 9.24 -1.41 0.68
C LEU A 40 10.11 -1.89 -0.48
N LYS A 41 11.03 -1.05 -0.96
CA LYS A 41 11.98 -1.44 -2.01
C LYS A 41 13.01 -2.42 -1.50
N THR A 42 13.52 -2.23 -0.28
CA THR A 42 14.64 -3.02 0.26
C THR A 42 14.19 -4.35 0.84
N GLU A 43 13.09 -4.37 1.60
CA GLU A 43 12.62 -5.58 2.29
C GLU A 43 11.61 -6.38 1.45
N HIS A 44 10.85 -5.71 0.56
CA HIS A 44 9.77 -6.35 -0.20
C HIS A 44 9.96 -6.32 -1.72
N GLY A 45 11.08 -5.76 -2.21
CA GLY A 45 11.41 -5.75 -3.64
C GLY A 45 10.43 -4.97 -4.52
N LEU A 46 9.58 -4.12 -3.93
CA LEU A 46 8.54 -3.41 -4.69
C LEU A 46 9.15 -2.37 -5.65
N GLY A 47 8.58 -2.30 -6.86
CA GLY A 47 8.87 -1.23 -7.81
C GLY A 47 8.40 0.14 -7.30
N HIS A 48 8.98 1.22 -7.85
CA HIS A 48 8.76 2.59 -7.36
C HIS A 48 7.28 3.01 -7.30
N GLY A 49 6.46 2.63 -8.30
CA GLY A 49 5.03 2.96 -8.34
C GLY A 49 4.23 2.29 -7.23
N HIS A 50 4.38 0.97 -7.05
CA HIS A 50 3.70 0.20 -6.00
C HIS A 50 4.16 0.65 -4.60
N ALA A 51 5.47 0.86 -4.42
CA ALA A 51 6.02 1.35 -3.17
C ALA A 51 5.47 2.74 -2.80
N THR A 52 5.32 3.63 -3.78
CA THR A 52 4.74 4.98 -3.57
C THR A 52 3.26 4.90 -3.19
N ALA A 53 2.49 4.00 -3.79
CA ALA A 53 1.08 3.83 -3.45
C ALA A 53 0.90 3.37 -2.00
N ILE A 54 1.65 2.34 -1.57
CA ILE A 54 1.63 1.87 -0.18
C ILE A 54 2.17 2.95 0.76
N ALA A 55 3.23 3.68 0.40
CA ALA A 55 3.75 4.77 1.22
C ALA A 55 2.74 5.90 1.41
N ARG A 56 1.97 6.26 0.37
CA ARG A 56 0.85 7.19 0.50
C ARG A 56 -0.24 6.65 1.44
N LEU A 57 -0.58 5.37 1.32
CA LEU A 57 -1.56 4.71 2.21
C LEU A 57 -1.11 4.75 3.67
N VAL A 58 0.15 4.42 3.96
CA VAL A 58 0.74 4.46 5.31
C VAL A 58 0.75 5.87 5.89
N THR A 59 1.19 6.85 5.10
CA THR A 59 1.44 8.21 5.63
C THR A 59 0.20 9.11 5.68
N LYS A 60 -0.81 8.82 4.86
CA LYS A 60 -2.06 9.60 4.82
C LYS A 60 -3.24 8.88 5.46
N GLY A 61 -3.15 7.56 5.62
CA GLY A 61 -4.22 6.74 6.14
C GLY A 61 -5.25 6.33 5.08
N PRO A 62 -6.07 5.32 5.40
CA PRO A 62 -7.04 4.73 4.48
C PRO A 62 -8.15 5.70 4.10
N ASP A 63 -8.67 6.50 5.04
CA ASP A 63 -9.78 7.42 4.80
C ASP A 63 -9.41 8.51 3.78
N PHE A 64 -8.26 9.15 3.98
CA PHE A 64 -7.75 10.15 3.04
C PHE A 64 -7.57 9.56 1.65
N VAL A 65 -7.01 8.35 1.55
CA VAL A 65 -6.82 7.70 0.26
C VAL A 65 -8.14 7.31 -0.38
N ALA A 66 -9.11 6.82 0.39
CA ALA A 66 -10.44 6.48 -0.10
C ALA A 66 -11.11 7.70 -0.76
N GLU A 67 -11.00 8.89 -0.17
CA GLU A 67 -11.54 10.13 -0.70
C GLU A 67 -10.74 10.72 -1.88
N HIS A 68 -9.42 10.52 -1.92
CA HIS A 68 -8.51 11.24 -2.84
C HIS A 68 -7.87 10.36 -3.91
N HIS A 69 -8.39 9.14 -4.12
CA HIS A 69 -7.95 8.27 -5.20
C HIS A 69 -9.00 8.18 -6.31
N THR A 70 -8.53 7.88 -7.51
CA THR A 70 -9.41 7.60 -8.65
C THR A 70 -9.51 6.09 -8.84
N GLY A 71 -10.72 5.62 -9.16
CA GLY A 71 -10.93 4.21 -9.54
C GLY A 71 -11.92 3.42 -8.69
N GLY A 72 -12.73 4.06 -7.85
CA GLY A 72 -13.87 3.43 -7.18
C GLY A 72 -13.62 3.12 -5.71
N VAL A 73 -14.07 1.96 -5.24
CA VAL A 73 -13.95 1.55 -3.84
C VAL A 73 -12.51 1.15 -3.53
N LEU A 74 -11.98 1.66 -2.42
CA LEU A 74 -10.69 1.25 -1.90
C LEU A 74 -10.84 -0.08 -1.13
N HIS A 75 -10.07 -1.08 -1.53
CA HIS A 75 -10.06 -2.39 -0.91
C HIS A 75 -8.67 -2.69 -0.33
N LEU A 76 -8.62 -3.02 0.97
CA LEU A 76 -7.37 -3.23 1.71
C LEU A 76 -7.21 -4.65 2.26
N ASP A 77 -8.29 -5.43 2.25
CA ASP A 77 -8.42 -6.77 2.86
C ASP A 77 -7.72 -7.86 2.06
N GLY A 78 -7.23 -7.50 0.88
CA GLY A 78 -6.55 -8.39 -0.04
C GLY A 78 -7.35 -8.67 -1.30
N LEU A 79 -6.75 -9.40 -2.23
CA LEU A 79 -7.37 -9.91 -3.45
C LEU A 79 -8.35 -11.06 -3.16
N ALA A 80 -7.99 -11.92 -2.21
CA ALA A 80 -8.81 -13.08 -1.82
C ALA A 80 -10.15 -12.70 -1.17
N ALA A 81 -10.25 -11.51 -0.58
CA ALA A 81 -11.48 -11.04 0.07
C ALA A 81 -12.52 -10.48 -0.92
N ARG A 82 -12.20 -10.41 -2.22
CA ARG A 82 -13.03 -9.82 -3.27
C ARG A 82 -13.61 -10.84 -4.27
N SER A 83 -13.40 -12.13 -4.01
CA SER A 83 -13.88 -13.24 -4.84
C SER A 83 -15.34 -13.60 -4.56
#